data_AF-A0A9P6C3Z8-F1
#
_entry.id   AF-A0A9P6C3Z8-F1
#
_cell.length_a   1.000
_cell.length_b   1.000
_cell.length_c   1.000
_cell.angle_alpha   90.00
_cell.angle_beta   90.00
_cell.angle_gamma   90.00
#
_symmetry.space_group_name_H-M   'P 1'
#
loop_
_entity.id
_entity.type
_entity.pdbx_description
1 polymer ?
#
loop_
_entity_poly.entity_id
_entity_poly.type
_entity_poly.pdbx_seq_one_letter_code
_entity_poly.pdbx_strand_id
1 'polypeptide(L)'
;FATPFWRNALILAGLAVVAYKYAPEPGDNVYLTRWIAMYTTPAEQWLELGAKNTAQKEVVAENTRLTVSAKSPPVHRYRYPQSFEQASPFLVGVGTQADLSDLVVKSK
;
A
#
# COMPACT_ATOMS: atom_id res chain seq x y z
N PHE A 1 -35.73 36.57 -28.60
CA PHE A 1 -36.20 35.32 -27.97
C PHE A 1 -36.80 34.29 -28.95
N ALA A 2 -37.19 34.65 -30.17
CA ALA A 2 -37.71 33.70 -31.18
C ALA A 2 -36.66 33.23 -32.21
N THR A 3 -35.39 33.12 -31.82
CA THR A 3 -34.33 32.63 -32.73
C THR A 3 -34.28 31.09 -32.72
N PRO A 4 -33.85 30.44 -33.81
CA PRO A 4 -33.75 28.98 -33.89
C PRO A 4 -32.90 28.36 -32.78
N PHE A 5 -31.94 29.11 -32.25
CA PHE A 5 -31.11 28.72 -31.11
C PHE A 5 -31.95 28.42 -29.85
N TRP A 6 -32.84 29.34 -29.45
CA TRP A 6 -33.67 29.17 -28.27
C TRP A 6 -34.71 28.05 -28.43
N ARG A 7 -35.22 27.86 -29.65
CA ARG A 7 -36.08 26.72 -29.98
C ARG A 7 -35.33 25.39 -29.79
N ASN A 8 -34.14 25.26 -30.37
CA ASN A 8 -33.36 24.03 -30.27
C ASN A 8 -32.90 23.78 -28.81
N ALA A 9 -32.56 24.83 -28.06
CA ALA A 9 -32.21 24.73 -26.65
C ALA A 9 -33.38 24.22 -25.80
N LEU A 10 -34.62 24.70 -26.04
CA LEU A 10 -35.81 24.20 -25.35
C LEU A 10 -36.13 22.75 -25.71
N ILE A 11 -35.94 22.35 -26.97
CA ILE A 11 -36.12 20.96 -27.40
C ILE A 11 -35.10 20.04 -26.71
N LEU A 12 -33.83 20.43 -26.67
CA LEU A 12 -32.78 19.69 -25.96
C LEU A 12 -33.07 19.58 -24.46
N ALA A 13 -33.48 20.68 -23.84
CA ALA A 13 -33.87 20.69 -22.43
C ALA A 13 -35.07 19.76 -22.17
N GLY A 14 -36.08 19.79 -23.03
CA GLY A 14 -37.23 18.87 -22.95
C GLY A 14 -36.83 17.40 -23.10
N LEU A 15 -35.98 17.09 -24.08
CA LEU A 15 -35.44 15.75 -24.28
C LEU A 15 -34.65 15.26 -23.07
N ALA A 16 -33.84 16.12 -22.45
CA ALA A 16 -33.08 15.78 -21.25
C ALA A 16 -34.00 15.45 -20.06
N VAL A 17 -35.08 16.22 -19.87
CA VAL A 17 -36.06 15.96 -18.79
C VAL A 17 -36.81 14.64 -19.03
N VAL A 18 -37.21 14.36 -20.27
CA VAL A 18 -37.86 13.09 -20.64
C VAL A 18 -36.88 11.93 -20.44
N ALA A 19 -35.64 12.07 -20.92
CA ALA A 19 -34.62 11.05 -20.75
C ALA A 19 -34.33 10.76 -19.26
N TYR A 20 -34.32 11.79 -18.41
CA TYR A 20 -34.13 11.61 -16.97
C TYR A 20 -35.31 10.87 -16.31
N LYS A 21 -36.55 11.20 -16.69
CA LYS A 21 -37.75 10.57 -16.10
C LYS A 21 -37.94 9.11 -16.52
N TYR A 22 -37.50 8.76 -17.73
CA TYR A 22 -37.58 7.40 -18.27
C TYR A 22 -36.23 6.70 -18.32
N ALA A 23 -35.23 7.22 -17.60
CA ALA A 23 -33.95 6.54 -17.46
C ALA A 23 -34.20 5.23 -16.70
N PRO A 24 -33.71 4.09 -17.21
CA PRO A 24 -33.87 2.82 -16.51
C PRO A 24 -33.14 2.85 -15.17
N GLU A 25 -33.74 2.25 -14.15
CA GLU A 25 -33.11 2.13 -12.85
C GLU A 25 -31.99 1.06 -12.90
N PRO A 26 -30.94 1.20 -12.07
CA PRO A 26 -29.90 0.17 -11.97
C PRO A 26 -30.52 -1.17 -11.53
N GLY A 27 -30.60 -2.13 -12.47
CA GLY A 27 -31.23 -3.44 -12.24
C GLY A 27 -32.37 -3.77 -13.20
N ASP A 28 -32.88 -2.79 -13.96
CA ASP A 28 -33.90 -3.04 -14.98
C ASP A 28 -33.33 -3.86 -16.16
N ASN A 29 -34.05 -4.93 -16.51
CA ASN A 29 -33.72 -5.80 -17.65
C ASN A 29 -34.20 -5.19 -18.97
N VAL A 30 -33.64 -4.03 -19.31
CA VAL A 30 -33.85 -3.37 -20.60
C VAL A 30 -33.06 -4.09 -21.69
N TYR A 31 -33.58 -4.10 -22.92
CA TYR A 31 -32.91 -4.72 -24.06
C TYR A 31 -31.46 -4.22 -24.24
N LEU A 32 -31.25 -2.90 -24.13
CA LEU A 32 -29.93 -2.29 -24.29
C LEU A 32 -28.97 -2.71 -23.16
N THR A 33 -29.40 -2.71 -21.90
CA THR A 33 -28.56 -3.14 -20.77
C THR A 33 -28.19 -4.61 -20.88
N ARG A 34 -29.13 -5.47 -21.31
CA ARG A 34 -28.86 -6.89 -21.59
C ARG A 34 -27.89 -7.10 -22.76
N TRP A 35 -28.01 -6.31 -23.83
CA TRP A 35 -27.10 -6.39 -24.97
C TRP A 35 -25.68 -5.98 -24.58
N ILE A 36 -25.54 -4.90 -23.81
CA ILE A 36 -24.25 -4.50 -23.23
C ILE A 36 -23.70 -5.60 -22.33
N ALA A 37 -24.55 -6.16 -21.45
CA ALA A 37 -24.17 -7.23 -20.53
C ALA A 37 -23.60 -8.47 -21.22
N MET A 38 -24.05 -8.79 -22.44
CA MET A 38 -23.54 -9.92 -23.24
C MET A 38 -22.06 -9.77 -23.62
N TYR A 39 -21.57 -8.53 -23.78
CA TYR A 39 -20.19 -8.25 -24.18
C TYR A 39 -19.30 -7.74 -23.05
N THR A 40 -19.86 -7.47 -21.87
CA THR A 40 -19.12 -7.04 -20.69
C THR A 40 -18.85 -8.20 -19.75
N THR A 41 -17.74 -8.14 -19.01
CA THR A 41 -17.46 -9.13 -17.98
C THR A 41 -18.46 -9.04 -16.82
N PRO A 42 -18.98 -10.18 -16.32
CA PRO A 42 -19.85 -10.20 -15.15
C PRO A 42 -19.20 -9.58 -13.91
N ALA A 43 -20.00 -8.93 -13.07
CA ALA A 43 -19.54 -8.31 -11.83
C ALA A 43 -18.87 -9.32 -10.87
N GLU A 44 -19.34 -10.56 -10.85
CA GLU A 44 -18.80 -11.65 -10.01
C GLU A 44 -17.32 -11.92 -10.29
N GLN A 45 -16.89 -11.84 -11.56
CA GLN A 45 -15.49 -12.05 -11.94
C GLN A 45 -14.58 -10.96 -11.35
N TRP A 46 -15.06 -9.72 -11.31
CA TRP A 46 -14.33 -8.61 -10.69
C TRP A 46 -14.23 -8.77 -9.17
N LEU A 47 -15.29 -9.24 -8.53
CA LEU A 47 -15.27 -9.54 -7.10
C LEU A 47 -14.28 -10.66 -6.77
N GLU A 48 -14.28 -11.73 -7.56
CA GLU A 48 -13.33 -12.85 -7.40
C GLU A 48 -11.88 -12.37 -7.61
N LEU A 49 -11.63 -11.56 -8.63
CA LEU A 49 -10.31 -10.98 -8.89
C LEU A 49 -9.86 -10.06 -7.76
N GLY A 50 -10.76 -9.23 -7.23
CA GLY A 50 -10.50 -8.38 -6.07
C GLY A 50 -10.16 -9.18 -4.82
N ALA A 51 -10.87 -10.27 -4.57
CA ALA A 51 -10.59 -11.17 -3.44
C ALA A 51 -9.22 -11.85 -3.60
N LYS A 52 -8.90 -12.38 -4.79
CA LYS A 52 -7.59 -12.98 -5.11
C LYS A 52 -6.45 -11.98 -4.93
N ASN A 53 -6.60 -10.76 -5.44
CA ASN A 53 -5.60 -9.72 -5.29
C ASN A 53 -5.39 -9.34 -3.82
N THR A 54 -6.47 -9.25 -3.04
CA THR A 54 -6.40 -8.92 -1.61
C THR A 54 -5.58 -9.97 -0.85
N ALA A 55 -5.86 -11.26 -1.08
CA ALA A 55 -5.10 -12.36 -0.48
C ALA A 55 -3.62 -12.35 -0.89
N GLN A 56 -3.31 -12.05 -2.15
CA GLN A 56 -1.91 -11.91 -2.60
C GLN A 56 -1.20 -10.73 -1.94
N LYS A 57 -1.89 -9.60 -1.73
CA LYS A 57 -1.32 -8.43 -1.08
C LYS A 57 -1.03 -8.68 0.40
N GLU A 58 -1.84 -9.47 1.08
CA GLU A 58 -1.59 -9.90 2.45
C GLU A 58 -0.25 -10.64 2.56
N VAL A 59 -0.03 -11.66 1.72
CA VAL A 59 1.22 -12.44 1.69
C VAL A 59 2.44 -11.54 1.40
N VAL A 60 2.32 -10.61 0.45
CA VAL A 60 3.40 -9.67 0.13
C VAL A 60 3.70 -8.73 1.30
N ALA A 61 2.66 -8.26 2.00
CA ALA A 61 2.82 -7.40 3.18
C ALA A 61 3.53 -8.12 4.32
N GLU A 62 3.20 -9.39 4.57
CA GLU A 62 3.89 -10.22 5.59
C GLU A 62 5.37 -10.40 5.26
N ASN A 63 5.69 -10.76 4.02
CA ASN A 63 7.09 -10.91 3.58
C ASN A 63 7.86 -9.61 3.69
N THR A 64 7.23 -8.49 3.33
CA THR A 64 7.84 -7.16 3.46
C THR A 64 8.06 -6.80 4.93
N ARG A 65 7.13 -7.15 5.81
CA ARG A 65 7.29 -6.93 7.25
C ARG A 65 8.47 -7.72 7.81
N LEU A 66 8.66 -8.97 7.39
CA LEU A 66 9.79 -9.79 7.83
C LEU A 66 11.14 -9.18 7.43
N THR A 67 11.25 -8.69 6.20
CA THR A 67 12.51 -8.09 5.71
C THR A 67 12.77 -6.71 6.33
N VAL A 68 11.74 -5.87 6.46
CA VAL A 68 11.89 -4.51 7.01
C VAL A 68 12.11 -4.51 8.51
N SER A 69 11.51 -5.44 9.25
CA SER A 69 11.68 -5.53 10.70
C SER A 69 13.04 -6.10 11.12
N ALA A 70 13.74 -6.80 10.21
CA ALA A 70 15.07 -7.32 10.47
C ALA A 70 16.07 -6.16 10.64
N LYS A 71 16.56 -5.98 11.87
CA LYS A 71 17.66 -5.04 12.17
C LYS A 71 18.97 -5.81 12.24
N SER A 72 20.01 -5.27 11.60
CA SER A 72 21.37 -5.75 11.86
C SER A 72 21.72 -5.52 13.33
N PRO A 73 22.51 -6.41 13.96
CA PRO A 73 22.97 -6.19 15.33
C PRO A 73 23.69 -4.83 15.43
N PRO A 74 23.45 -4.05 16.49
CA PRO A 74 24.12 -2.77 16.67
C PRO A 74 25.63 -3.00 16.81
N VAL A 75 26.42 -2.49 15.86
CA VAL A 75 27.89 -2.57 15.91
C VAL A 75 28.43 -1.23 16.39
N HIS A 76 29.04 -1.22 17.58
CA HIS A 76 29.79 -0.06 18.06
C HIS A 76 31.14 0.02 17.33
N ARG A 77 31.31 1.05 16.49
CA ARG A 77 32.56 1.30 15.75
C ARG A 77 33.41 2.33 16.49
N TYR A 78 34.43 1.86 17.17
CA TYR A 78 35.40 2.72 17.85
C TYR A 78 36.55 3.06 16.91
N ARG A 79 37.00 4.32 16.93
CA ARG A 79 38.19 4.77 16.20
C ARG A 79 39.48 4.11 16.71
N TYR A 80 39.51 3.82 18.02
CA TYR A 80 40.66 3.27 18.72
C TYR A 80 40.24 2.04 19.53
N PRO A 81 40.13 0.85 18.92
CA PRO A 81 39.76 -0.38 19.65
C PRO A 81 40.81 -0.77 20.71
N GLN A 82 42.05 -0.29 20.57
CA GLN A 82 43.12 -0.47 21.57
C GLN A 82 42.82 0.16 22.94
N SER A 83 41.80 1.03 23.06
CA SER A 83 41.43 1.60 24.37
C SER A 83 40.93 0.54 25.36
N PHE A 84 40.43 -0.60 24.87
CA PHE A 84 39.97 -1.71 25.72
C PHE A 84 41.14 -2.46 26.39
N GLU A 85 42.33 -2.42 25.78
CA GLU A 85 43.55 -3.09 26.27
C GLU A 85 44.47 -2.15 27.08
N GLN A 86 44.12 -0.86 27.14
CA GLN A 86 44.99 0.18 27.72
C GLN A 86 44.98 0.20 29.26
N ALA A 87 44.13 -0.60 29.89
CA ALA A 87 44.03 -0.66 31.35
C ALA A 87 45.22 -1.45 31.95
N SER A 88 45.86 -0.87 32.97
CA SER A 88 46.90 -1.57 33.73
C SER A 88 46.29 -2.69 34.58
N PRO A 89 46.80 -3.94 34.52
CA PRO A 89 46.28 -5.05 35.33
C PRO A 89 46.36 -4.82 36.84
N PHE A 90 47.27 -3.93 37.28
CA PHE A 90 47.60 -3.74 38.70
C PHE A 90 47.01 -2.47 39.31
N LEU A 91 46.33 -1.64 38.51
CA LEU A 91 45.80 -0.34 38.95
C LEU A 91 44.29 -0.23 38.73
N VAL A 92 43.57 -1.34 38.79
CA VAL A 92 42.12 -1.40 38.60
C VAL A 92 41.42 -1.42 39.96
N GLY A 93 40.67 -0.36 40.27
CA GLY A 93 39.80 -0.36 41.44
C GLY A 93 38.64 -1.34 41.25
N VAL A 94 38.22 -2.02 42.32
CA VAL A 94 37.07 -2.93 42.27
C VAL A 94 35.81 -2.20 41.78
N GLY A 95 35.12 -2.76 40.79
CA GLY A 95 33.90 -2.19 40.20
C GLY A 95 34.10 -0.98 39.27
N THR A 96 35.34 -0.60 38.96
CA THR A 96 35.63 0.57 38.10
C THR A 96 35.61 0.25 36.60
N GLN A 97 35.67 -1.03 36.24
CA GLN A 97 35.71 -1.50 34.85
C GLN A 97 34.61 -2.53 34.58
N ALA A 98 34.10 -2.53 33.35
CA ALA A 98 33.17 -3.56 32.87
C ALA A 98 33.93 -4.84 32.51
N ASP A 99 33.29 -5.99 32.64
CA ASP A 99 33.83 -7.26 32.14
C ASP A 99 33.85 -7.25 30.61
N LEU A 100 35.05 -7.45 30.04
CA LEU A 100 35.33 -7.43 28.60
C LEU A 100 35.75 -8.82 28.08
N SER A 101 35.59 -9.89 28.88
CA SER A 101 36.03 -11.24 28.52
C SER A 101 35.40 -11.82 27.25
N ASP A 102 34.19 -11.39 26.88
CA ASP A 102 33.48 -11.80 25.65
C ASP A 102 33.63 -10.80 24.49
N LEU A 103 34.52 -9.79 24.63
CA LEU A 103 34.73 -8.78 23.60
C LEU A 103 35.53 -9.33 22.42
N VAL A 104 34.89 -9.49 21.26
CA VAL A 104 35.57 -9.85 19.99
C VAL A 104 35.79 -8.60 19.13
N VAL A 105 37.02 -8.09 19.11
CA VAL A 105 37.40 -6.97 18.22
C VAL A 105 37.55 -7.48 16.79
N LYS A 106 36.69 -7.01 15.88
CA LYS A 106 36.82 -7.29 14.44
C LYS A 106 37.63 -6.20 13.76
N SER A 107 38.88 -6.47 13.42
CA SER A 107 39.65 -5.66 12.47
C SER A 107 39.09 -5.86 11.06
N LYS A 108 39.23 -4.83 10.21
CA LYS A 108 39.14 -5.03 8.76
C LYS A 108 40.29 -5.92 8.28
#